data_AF-A0A0F9SQJ3-F1
#
_entry.id   AF-A0A0F9SQJ3-F1
#
_cell.length_a   1.000
_cell.length_b   1.000
_cell.length_c   1.000
_cell.angle_alpha   90.00
_cell.angle_beta   90.00
_cell.angle_gamma   90.00
#
_symmetry.space_group_name_H-M   'P 1'
#
loop_
_entity.id
_entity.type
_entity.pdbx_description
1 polymer ?
#
loop_
_entity_poly.entity_id
_entity_poly.type
_entity_poly.pdbx_seq_one_letter_code
_entity_poly.pdbx_strand_id
1 'polypeptide(L)'
;MPEEINRRLTDQIADYLFVTEESGVINLKNEGIDSKRIFFVGNMMIDTLINNLEKARKTNYCKTLDLIRGSYGLITIHRPSNVDNREDLEKIIEKLNFIHLKLKLSFLSIQELEKI
;
A
#
# COMPACT_ATOMS: atom_id res chain seq x y z
N MET A 1 -7.68 -5.09 15.41
CA MET A 1 -6.49 -4.23 15.22
C MET A 1 -6.89 -2.82 15.65
N PRO A 2 -6.02 -2.04 16.32
CA PRO A 2 -6.36 -0.67 16.75
C PRO A 2 -6.96 0.19 15.63
N GLU A 3 -6.46 0.04 14.41
CA GLU A 3 -6.93 0.71 13.20
C GLU A 3 -8.38 0.37 12.86
N GLU A 4 -8.80 -0.88 13.09
CA GLU A 4 -10.18 -1.32 12.84
C GLU A 4 -11.16 -0.78 13.87
N ILE A 5 -10.72 -0.61 15.12
CA ILE A 5 -11.51 0.05 16.16
C ILE A 5 -11.71 1.51 15.79
N ASN A 6 -10.64 2.19 15.38
CA ASN A 6 -10.68 3.58 14.94
C ASN A 6 -11.55 3.75 13.70
N ARG A 7 -11.48 2.83 12.73
CA ARG A 7 -12.36 2.81 11.55
C ARG A 7 -13.82 2.78 11.99
N ARG A 8 -14.23 1.78 12.77
CA ARG A 8 -15.61 1.63 13.21
C ARG A 8 -16.11 2.82 14.02
N LEU A 9 -15.31 3.34 14.94
CA LEU A 9 -15.65 4.53 15.70
C LEU A 9 -15.91 5.72 14.77
N THR A 10 -14.99 5.95 13.83
CA THR A 10 -15.07 7.05 12.86
C THR A 10 -16.29 6.90 11.97
N ASP A 11 -16.55 5.69 11.49
CA ASP A 11 -17.70 5.40 10.63
C ASP A 11 -19.03 5.69 11.34
N GLN A 12 -19.13 5.42 12.64
CA GLN A 12 -20.33 5.70 13.41
C GLN A 12 -20.60 7.20 13.58
N ILE A 13 -19.57 8.03 13.71
CA ILE A 13 -19.71 9.48 13.95
C ILE A 13 -19.70 10.33 12.67
N ALA A 14 -19.31 9.79 11.52
CA ALA A 14 -19.20 10.55 10.27
C ALA A 14 -20.54 10.69 9.54
N ASP A 15 -20.91 11.91 9.11
CA ASP A 15 -22.15 12.14 8.36
C ASP A 15 -22.10 11.56 6.93
N TYR A 16 -20.91 11.53 6.33
CA TYR A 16 -20.69 11.09 4.95
C TYR A 16 -19.55 10.06 4.90
N LEU A 17 -19.82 8.91 4.29
CA LEU A 17 -18.89 7.82 4.12
C LEU A 17 -18.67 7.54 2.64
N PHE A 18 -17.52 7.98 2.14
CA PHE A 18 -17.10 7.76 0.76
C PHE A 18 -16.35 6.43 0.65
N VAL A 19 -16.95 5.48 -0.05
CA VAL A 19 -16.47 4.09 -0.12
C VAL A 19 -15.88 3.82 -1.50
N THR A 20 -14.73 3.16 -1.52
CA THR A 20 -13.95 2.92 -2.74
C THR A 20 -14.17 1.53 -3.35
N GLU A 21 -14.81 0.61 -2.64
CA GLU A 21 -15.09 -0.78 -3.06
C GLU A 21 -16.47 -1.27 -2.59
N GLU A 22 -17.05 -2.23 -3.31
CA GLU A 22 -18.40 -2.76 -3.03
C GLU A 22 -18.48 -3.49 -1.67
N SER A 23 -17.42 -4.22 -1.29
CA SER A 23 -17.31 -4.88 0.01
C SER A 23 -17.42 -3.90 1.17
N GLY A 24 -16.85 -2.69 1.05
CA GLY A 24 -16.98 -1.65 2.06
C GLY A 24 -18.43 -1.20 2.26
N VAL A 25 -19.21 -1.09 1.17
CA VAL A 25 -20.64 -0.75 1.23
C VAL A 25 -21.41 -1.85 1.97
N ILE A 26 -21.13 -3.12 1.66
CA ILE A 26 -21.76 -4.26 2.32
C ILE A 26 -21.40 -4.29 3.82
N ASN A 27 -20.14 -4.07 4.16
CA ASN A 27 -19.66 -4.07 5.53
C ASN A 27 -20.34 -2.96 6.36
N LEU A 28 -20.38 -1.73 5.86
CA LEU A 28 -21.03 -0.61 6.55
C LEU A 28 -22.53 -0.85 6.77
N LYS A 29 -23.22 -1.46 5.79
CA LYS A 29 -24.63 -1.86 5.95
C LYS A 29 -24.80 -2.92 7.05
N ASN A 30 -23.94 -3.93 7.08
CA ASN A 30 -23.93 -4.97 8.12
C ASN A 30 -23.60 -4.40 9.52
N GLU A 31 -22.90 -3.26 9.55
CA GLU A 31 -22.56 -2.51 10.77
C GLU A 31 -23.67 -1.54 11.21
N GLY A 32 -24.80 -1.52 10.51
CA GLY A 32 -25.97 -0.71 10.87
C GLY A 32 -25.90 0.76 10.43
N ILE A 33 -24.97 1.10 9.54
CA ILE A 33 -24.89 2.45 8.97
C ILE A 33 -26.04 2.68 7.99
N ASP A 34 -26.74 3.82 8.12
CA ASP A 34 -27.79 4.23 7.19
C ASP A 34 -27.20 4.37 5.77
N SER A 35 -27.83 3.71 4.79
CA SER A 35 -27.43 3.76 3.39
C SER A 35 -27.40 5.18 2.80
N LYS A 36 -28.16 6.13 3.37
CA LYS A 36 -28.11 7.55 2.97
C LYS A 36 -26.76 8.22 3.28
N ARG A 37 -25.98 7.67 4.21
CA ARG A 37 -24.64 8.15 4.58
C ARG A 37 -23.54 7.53 3.71
N ILE A 38 -23.86 6.49 2.93
CA ILE A 38 -22.87 5.70 2.19
C ILE A 38 -22.87 6.12 0.72
N PHE A 39 -21.71 6.58 0.25
CA PHE A 39 -21.51 7.06 -1.11
C PHE A 39 -20.42 6.24 -1.77
N PHE A 40 -20.79 5.40 -2.73
CA PHE A 40 -19.80 4.66 -3.51
C PHE A 40 -19.20 5.58 -4.58
N VAL A 41 -17.89 5.83 -4.49
CA VAL A 41 -17.18 6.80 -5.34
C VAL A 41 -16.04 6.19 -6.15
N GLY A 42 -15.71 4.91 -5.91
CA GLY A 42 -14.57 4.26 -6.53
C GLY A 42 -13.23 4.69 -5.93
N ASN A 43 -12.13 4.25 -6.53
CA ASN A 43 -10.80 4.37 -5.94
C ASN A 43 -10.00 5.54 -6.51
N MET A 44 -9.82 6.60 -5.73
CA MET A 44 -9.04 7.79 -6.11
C MET A 44 -7.56 7.51 -6.45
N MET A 45 -7.00 6.39 -5.97
CA MET A 45 -5.65 5.97 -6.35
C MET A 45 -5.56 5.64 -7.84
N ILE A 46 -6.64 5.17 -8.45
CA ILE A 46 -6.70 4.91 -9.90
C ILE A 46 -6.63 6.23 -10.66
N ASP A 47 -7.39 7.25 -10.23
CA ASP A 47 -7.37 8.56 -10.87
C ASP A 47 -5.97 9.19 -10.79
N THR A 48 -5.35 9.11 -9.61
CA THR A 48 -3.99 9.58 -9.38
C THR A 48 -2.98 8.83 -10.24
N LEU A 49 -3.12 7.49 -10.34
CA LEU A 49 -2.26 6.65 -11.17
C LEU A 49 -2.37 7.05 -12.64
N ILE A 50 -3.58 7.14 -13.19
CA ILE A 50 -3.80 7.49 -14.60
C ILE A 50 -3.23 8.88 -14.90
N ASN A 51 -3.48 9.87 -14.03
CA ASN A 51 -2.99 11.24 -14.20
C ASN A 51 -1.45 11.34 -14.19
N ASN A 52 -0.76 10.41 -13.51
CA ASN A 52 0.71 10.42 -13.41
C ASN A 52 1.38 9.34 -14.27
N LEU A 53 0.63 8.47 -14.94
CA LEU A 53 1.16 7.31 -15.64
C LEU A 53 2.16 7.71 -16.73
N GLU A 54 1.83 8.73 -17.53
CA GLU A 54 2.73 9.20 -18.59
C GLU A 54 4.01 9.84 -18.04
N LYS A 55 3.95 10.50 -16.89
CA LYS A 55 5.15 11.02 -16.20
C LYS A 55 6.01 9.86 -15.69
N ALA A 56 5.41 8.89 -15.02
CA ALA A 56 6.07 7.69 -14.51
C ALA A 56 6.62 6.75 -15.60
N ARG A 57 6.10 6.81 -16.82
CA ARG A 57 6.67 6.06 -17.96
C ARG A 57 7.93 6.71 -18.53
N LYS A 58 8.05 8.03 -18.41
CA LYS A 58 9.21 8.80 -18.92
C LYS A 58 10.41 8.77 -17.99
N THR A 59 10.22 8.39 -16.73
CA THR A 59 11.29 8.28 -15.74
C THR A 59 12.17 7.08 -16.03
N ASN A 60 13.48 7.24 -15.89
CA ASN A 60 14.46 6.18 -16.16
C ASN A 60 14.98 5.53 -14.87
N TYR A 61 14.07 5.10 -13.99
CA TYR A 61 14.43 4.54 -12.67
C TYR A 61 15.33 3.32 -12.75
N CYS A 62 15.15 2.49 -13.78
CA CYS A 62 16.04 1.35 -14.00
C CYS A 62 17.49 1.81 -14.20
N LYS A 63 17.74 2.89 -14.93
CA LYS A 63 19.10 3.44 -15.07
C LYS A 63 19.59 4.07 -13.77
N THR A 64 18.75 4.84 -13.08
CA THR A 64 19.13 5.52 -11.83
C THR A 64 19.50 4.53 -10.73
N LEU A 65 18.82 3.39 -10.66
CA LEU A 65 19.00 2.37 -9.62
C LEU A 65 19.82 1.16 -10.09
N ASP A 66 20.44 1.22 -11.28
CA ASP A 66 21.18 0.09 -11.88
C ASP A 66 20.38 -1.22 -11.92
N LEU A 67 19.12 -1.15 -12.36
CA LEU A 67 18.20 -2.29 -12.47
C LEU A 67 17.99 -2.69 -13.93
N ILE A 68 17.85 -4.00 -14.15
CA ILE A 68 17.44 -4.56 -15.44
C ILE A 68 15.93 -4.75 -15.42
N ARG A 69 15.22 -4.13 -16.37
CA ARG A 69 13.76 -4.18 -16.44
C ARG A 69 13.27 -5.63 -16.50
N GLY A 70 12.34 -5.98 -15.60
CA GLY A 70 11.79 -7.34 -15.50
C GLY A 70 12.70 -8.34 -14.75
N SER A 71 13.87 -7.91 -14.28
CA SER A 71 14.82 -8.74 -13.55
C SER A 71 15.14 -8.16 -12.17
N TYR A 72 14.12 -7.64 -11.49
CA TYR A 72 14.23 -7.21 -10.11
C TYR A 72 12.96 -7.52 -9.31
N GLY A 73 13.12 -7.68 -7.99
CA GLY A 73 12.03 -7.64 -7.02
C GLY A 73 11.96 -6.28 -6.34
N LEU A 74 10.74 -5.73 -6.18
CA LEU A 74 10.47 -4.55 -5.37
C LEU A 74 9.82 -4.99 -4.05
N ILE A 75 10.38 -4.53 -2.93
CA ILE A 75 9.90 -4.88 -1.59
C ILE A 75 9.71 -3.60 -0.78
N THR A 76 8.52 -3.46 -0.18
CA THR A 76 8.20 -2.38 0.75
C THR A 76 7.83 -2.98 2.11
N ILE A 77 8.57 -2.64 3.16
CA ILE A 77 8.32 -3.13 4.53
C ILE A 77 8.21 -1.91 5.44
N HIS A 78 7.02 -1.68 6.00
CA HIS A 78 6.75 -0.51 6.85
C HIS A 78 5.82 -0.83 8.02
N ARG A 79 5.30 -2.07 8.11
CA ARG A 79 4.42 -2.46 9.20
C ARG A 79 5.26 -2.58 10.48
N PRO A 80 4.92 -1.89 11.59
CA PRO A 80 5.67 -1.92 12.84
C PRO A 80 6.06 -3.33 13.29
N SER A 81 5.13 -4.27 13.23
CA SER A 81 5.34 -5.69 13.59
C SER A 81 6.37 -6.43 12.73
N ASN A 82 6.86 -5.83 11.64
CA ASN A 82 7.85 -6.42 10.75
C ASN A 82 9.21 -5.72 10.81
N VAL A 83 9.30 -4.50 11.39
CA VAL A 83 10.52 -3.68 11.34
C VAL A 83 10.97 -3.16 12.71
N ASP A 84 10.08 -3.09 13.71
CA ASP A 84 10.39 -2.55 15.04
C ASP A 84 11.15 -3.54 15.92
N ASN A 85 10.99 -4.84 15.66
CA ASN A 85 11.71 -5.90 16.36
C ASN A 85 12.78 -6.50 15.44
N ARG A 86 14.02 -6.52 15.95
CA ARG A 86 15.18 -7.09 15.27
C ARG A 86 14.97 -8.55 14.85
N GLU A 87 14.45 -9.39 15.73
CA GLU A 87 14.28 -10.82 15.47
C GLU A 87 13.30 -11.08 14.33
N ASP A 88 12.24 -10.29 14.24
CA ASP A 88 11.24 -10.42 13.18
C ASP A 88 11.75 -9.89 11.85
N LEU A 89 12.52 -8.80 11.87
CA LEU A 89 13.20 -8.30 10.69
C LEU A 89 14.26 -9.29 10.18
N GLU A 90 15.04 -9.91 11.06
CA GLU A 90 16.04 -10.93 10.73
C GLU A 90 15.37 -12.13 10.03
N LYS A 91 14.25 -12.64 10.54
CA LYS A 91 13.48 -13.71 9.88
C LYS A 91 13.01 -13.33 8.47
N ILE A 92 12.64 -12.07 8.25
CA ILE A 92 12.23 -11.58 6.93
C ILE A 92 13.46 -11.53 6.00
N ILE A 93 14.57 -10.95 6.47
CA ILE A 93 15.82 -10.85 5.71
C ILE A 93 16.35 -12.24 5.34
N GLU A 94 16.32 -13.21 6.24
CA GLU A 94 16.73 -14.59 5.96
C GLU A 94 15.94 -15.21 4.80
N LYS A 95 14.62 -15.03 4.80
CA LYS A 95 13.75 -15.49 3.70
C LYS A 95 14.06 -14.76 2.39
N LEU A 96 14.35 -13.46 2.46
CA LEU A 96 14.72 -12.68 1.29
C LEU A 96 16.09 -13.08 0.73
N ASN A 97 17.05 -13.43 1.59
CA ASN A 97 18.36 -13.94 1.16
C ASN A 97 18.22 -15.24 0.36
N PHE A 98 17.29 -16.12 0.75
CA PHE A 98 16.98 -17.33 -0.04
C PHE A 98 16.43 -16.99 -1.43
N ILE A 99 15.61 -15.95 -1.55
CA ILE A 99 15.02 -15.50 -2.82
C ILE A 99 16.05 -14.77 -3.68
N HIS A 100 16.97 -14.01 -3.07
CA HIS A 100 18.00 -13.22 -3.75
C HIS A 100 18.89 -14.07 -4.66
N LEU A 101 19.12 -15.33 -4.30
CA LEU A 101 19.90 -16.29 -5.11
C LEU A 101 19.31 -16.53 -6.51
N LYS A 102 18.08 -16.09 -6.79
CA LYS A 102 17.40 -16.22 -8.09
C LYS A 102 17.08 -14.88 -8.77
N LEU A 103 17.08 -13.75 -8.05
CA LEU A 103 16.67 -12.43 -8.55
C LEU A 103 17.44 -11.30 -7.83
N LYS A 104 17.85 -10.26 -8.57
CA LYS A 104 18.38 -9.01 -7.97
C LYS A 104 17.24 -8.35 -7.17
N LEU A 105 17.40 -8.17 -5.87
CA LEU A 105 16.41 -7.51 -5.02
C LEU A 105 16.82 -6.05 -4.82
N SER A 106 15.89 -5.12 -5.07
CA SER A 106 16.09 -3.71 -4.73
C SER A 106 15.18 -3.37 -3.56
N PHE A 107 15.79 -2.89 -2.48
CA PHE A 107 15.05 -2.32 -1.36
C PHE A 107 14.80 -0.84 -1.66
N LEU A 108 13.58 -0.39 -1.44
CA LEU A 108 13.24 1.04 -1.49
C LEU A 108 12.68 1.40 -0.12
N SER A 109 13.45 2.17 0.63
CA SER A 109 12.94 2.79 1.85
C SER A 109 12.08 4.01 1.49
N ILE A 110 11.14 4.39 2.36
CA ILE A 110 10.27 5.56 2.16
C ILE A 110 11.10 6.85 1.97
N GLN A 111 12.28 6.94 2.58
CA GLN A 111 13.22 8.07 2.40
C GLN A 111 13.86 8.13 1.01
N GLU A 112 13.94 7.02 0.29
CA GLU A 112 14.47 6.98 -1.07
C GLU A 112 13.42 7.34 -2.12
N LEU A 113 12.14 7.22 -1.79
CA LEU A 113 11.03 7.63 -2.65
C LEU A 113 10.87 9.16 -2.75
N GLU A 114 11.33 9.93 -1.76
CA GLU A 114 11.32 11.41 -1.80
C GLU A 114 12.39 12.01 -2.74
N LYS A 115 13.36 11.20 -3.17
CA LYS A 115 14.43 11.59 -4.10
C LYS A 115 14.13 11.24 -5.55
N ILE A 116 12.97 10.63 -5.79
CA ILE A 116 12.43 10.17 -7.07
C ILE A 116 11.40 11.18 -7.56
#